data_AF-A0A420YFE0-F1
#
_entry.id   AF-A0A420YFE0-F1
#
_cell.length_a   1.000
_cell.length_b   1.000
_cell.length_c   1.000
_cell.angle_alpha   90.00
_cell.angle_beta   90.00
_cell.angle_gamma   90.00
#
_symmetry.space_group_name_H-M   'P 1'
#
loop_
_entity.id
_entity.type
_entity.pdbx_description
1 polymer ?
#
loop_
_entity_poly.entity_id
_entity_poly.type
_entity_poly.pdbx_seq_one_letter_code
_entity_poly.pdbx_strand_id
1 'polypeptide(L)'
;MVSTPSSLDSLLLRITTYEDKLTCDDIRRDLTSAQKQDYIAAVKCLQNTAGLLGKYWSGARSRFDDYVATHINLTEYVHFTGLFEPWHRMLVASYESDLRSICNYTGAQPYWDWTLDSDSPKTWFASPIFDPVDGFGGNGPFIDSSKIDVPAHIPGKTGGGCVLEGPFTADKYQVSLGPGNSTVPNLRCLTRDFCPEWAITKTNKDIIEEPQDATTFAEFDKRVQGDLTLSGMRYHSGGHFGVGGEMGEMGNPFSSPNDPLFYFHHANIDRLWNKWQLHDLEARAQDVAGPIVQFGPPFNFQDNHPSTSPSVDLDSPLPVGDLIPGVKLSISIREVMDTRRGRLCYVYNSLDSNVRRSAANKAA
;
A
#
# COMPACT_ATOMS: atom_id res chain seq x y z
N MET A 1 25.53 33.42 0.70
CA MET A 1 26.02 32.13 0.18
C MET A 1 25.19 31.06 0.86
N VAL A 2 24.17 30.56 0.15
CA VAL A 2 23.31 29.48 0.65
C VAL A 2 24.08 28.19 0.44
N SER A 3 24.37 27.48 1.53
CA SER A 3 25.05 26.19 1.49
C SER A 3 24.16 25.16 0.81
N THR A 4 24.53 24.76 -0.39
CA THR A 4 24.03 23.54 -1.03
C THR A 4 24.41 22.33 -0.17
N PRO A 5 23.49 21.44 0.22
CA PRO A 5 23.85 20.18 0.85
C PRO A 5 24.59 19.33 -0.18
N SER A 6 25.91 19.22 -0.02
CA SER A 6 26.76 18.31 -0.76
C SER A 6 26.73 16.94 -0.09
N SER A 7 26.07 15.97 -0.70
CA SER A 7 26.52 14.57 -0.84
C SER A 7 25.33 13.66 -1.11
N LEU A 8 25.42 12.82 -2.15
CA LEU A 8 24.54 11.68 -2.38
C LEU A 8 24.46 10.71 -1.19
N ASP A 9 25.35 10.82 -0.20
CA ASP A 9 25.33 10.06 1.06
C ASP A 9 24.14 10.37 1.98
N SER A 10 23.44 11.49 1.80
CA SER A 10 22.23 11.80 2.57
C SER A 10 20.96 11.09 2.06
N LEU A 11 21.05 10.41 0.91
CA LEU A 11 19.96 9.65 0.28
C LEU A 11 20.11 8.13 0.45
N LEU A 12 21.14 7.66 1.16
CA LEU A 12 21.18 6.29 1.62
C LEU A 12 20.00 6.08 2.55
N LEU A 13 19.14 5.14 2.17
CA LEU A 13 17.98 4.68 2.89
C LEU A 13 18.30 4.60 4.41
N ARG A 14 17.91 5.60 5.20
CA ARG A 14 17.88 5.48 6.65
C ARG A 14 16.59 4.76 7.05
N ILE A 15 16.32 3.60 6.44
CA ILE A 15 15.67 2.60 7.27
C ILE A 15 16.77 2.17 8.22
N THR A 16 16.83 2.86 9.37
CA THR A 16 17.60 2.40 10.52
C THR A 16 17.29 0.93 10.66
N THR A 17 18.30 0.11 10.41
CA THR A 17 18.17 -1.32 10.62
C THR A 17 17.85 -1.55 12.08
N TYR A 18 17.31 -2.72 12.44
CA TYR A 18 17.10 -3.05 13.85
C TYR A 18 18.37 -2.83 14.69
N GLU A 19 19.54 -3.09 14.11
CA GLU A 19 20.84 -2.92 14.76
C GLU A 19 21.16 -1.46 15.11
N ASP A 20 20.54 -0.49 14.42
CA ASP A 20 20.73 0.95 14.62
C ASP A 20 19.74 1.58 15.62
N LYS A 21 18.70 0.85 16.06
CA LYS A 21 17.63 1.35 16.94
C LYS A 21 17.53 0.57 18.25
N LEU A 22 17.53 1.30 19.37
CA LEU A 22 17.24 0.73 20.70
C LEU A 22 15.77 0.26 20.83
N THR A 23 14.87 0.84 20.04
CA THR A 23 13.42 0.53 20.00
C THR A 23 12.86 0.74 18.60
N CYS A 24 12.01 -0.18 18.13
CA CYS A 24 11.32 -0.06 16.85
C CYS A 24 10.15 0.93 16.89
N ASP A 25 9.79 1.46 15.71
CA ASP A 25 8.66 2.37 15.57
C ASP A 25 7.34 1.68 15.92
N ASP A 26 6.44 2.42 16.56
CA ASP A 26 5.13 1.94 16.96
C ASP A 26 4.06 2.51 16.03
N ILE A 27 3.62 1.68 15.08
CA ILE A 27 2.62 2.03 14.09
C ILE A 27 1.24 2.02 14.74
N ARG A 28 0.55 3.17 14.63
CA ARG A 28 -0.77 3.40 15.22
C ARG A 28 -1.74 3.92 14.17
N ARG A 29 -3.01 3.60 14.38
CA ARG A 29 -4.14 4.20 13.66
C ARG A 29 -4.53 5.56 14.25
N ASP A 30 -4.53 5.64 15.57
CA ASP A 30 -5.11 6.77 16.29
C ASP A 30 -4.07 7.88 16.46
N LEU A 31 -4.12 8.85 15.54
CA LEU A 31 -3.32 10.06 15.56
C LEU A 31 -4.13 11.25 16.09
N THR A 32 -3.46 12.14 16.81
CA THR A 32 -3.99 13.48 17.12
C THR A 32 -4.11 14.32 15.85
N SER A 33 -4.97 15.35 15.84
CA SER A 33 -5.08 16.28 14.70
C SER A 33 -3.73 16.86 14.28
N ALA A 34 -2.88 17.27 15.23
CA ALA A 34 -1.54 17.77 14.92
C ALA A 34 -0.69 16.73 14.17
N GLN A 35 -0.67 15.48 14.63
CA GLN A 35 0.08 14.40 13.96
C GLN A 35 -0.48 14.07 12.57
N LYS A 36 -1.80 14.17 12.38
CA LYS A 36 -2.42 14.00 11.06
C LYS A 36 -1.99 15.11 10.10
N GLN A 37 -2.01 16.36 10.55
CA GLN A 37 -1.52 17.50 9.78
C GLN A 37 -0.03 17.38 9.44
N ASP A 38 0.81 16.94 10.39
CA ASP A 38 2.24 16.71 10.17
C ASP A 38 2.47 15.65 9.08
N TYR A 39 1.71 14.56 9.10
CA TYR A 39 1.78 13.53 8.05
C TYR A 39 1.36 14.10 6.68
N ILE A 40 0.22 14.80 6.60
CA ILE A 40 -0.27 15.41 5.36
C ILE A 40 0.76 16.39 4.80
N ALA A 41 1.39 17.20 5.66
CA ALA A 41 2.44 18.13 5.28
C ALA A 41 3.67 17.39 4.70
N ALA A 42 4.05 16.25 5.27
CA ALA A 42 5.15 15.44 4.75
C ALA A 42 4.83 14.84 3.37
N VAL A 43 3.60 14.34 3.15
CA VAL A 43 3.14 13.89 1.81
C VAL A 43 3.24 15.01 0.80
N LYS A 44 2.76 16.21 1.17
CA LYS A 44 2.83 17.40 0.31
C LYS A 44 4.26 17.80 0.00
N CYS A 45 5.16 17.72 0.97
CA CYS A 45 6.58 17.93 0.73
C CYS A 45 7.12 16.93 -0.30
N LEU A 46 6.78 15.64 -0.21
CA LEU A 46 7.26 14.63 -1.14
C LEU A 46 6.72 14.83 -2.57
N GLN A 47 5.45 15.26 -2.69
CA GLN A 47 4.81 15.66 -3.96
C GLN A 47 5.46 16.89 -4.60
N ASN A 48 6.19 17.71 -3.83
CA ASN A 48 6.89 18.90 -4.33
C ASN A 48 8.42 18.73 -4.39
N THR A 49 8.96 17.59 -3.94
CA THR A 49 10.39 17.29 -3.98
C THR A 49 10.75 16.70 -5.33
N ALA A 50 11.83 17.16 -5.97
CA ALA A 50 12.27 16.68 -7.27
C ALA A 50 12.52 15.16 -7.28
N GLY A 51 11.92 14.46 -8.26
CA GLY A 51 12.06 13.02 -8.44
C GLY A 51 13.47 12.57 -8.87
N LEU A 52 13.77 11.29 -8.68
CA LEU A 52 14.99 10.63 -9.13
C LEU A 52 14.81 9.89 -10.46
N LEU A 53 13.57 9.53 -10.81
CA LEU A 53 13.27 8.57 -11.86
C LEU A 53 12.64 9.20 -13.10
N GLY A 54 12.49 10.54 -13.12
CA GLY A 54 12.05 11.30 -14.29
C GLY A 54 12.89 11.08 -15.56
N LYS A 55 14.14 10.61 -15.40
CA LYS A 55 15.02 10.20 -16.52
C LYS A 55 14.57 8.91 -17.22
N TYR A 56 13.82 8.04 -16.52
CA TYR A 56 13.27 6.80 -17.06
C TYR A 56 11.80 6.96 -17.47
N TRP A 57 11.06 7.78 -16.72
CA TRP A 57 9.63 7.97 -16.90
C TRP A 57 9.30 9.46 -16.90
N SER A 58 9.01 10.02 -18.07
CA SER A 58 8.84 11.46 -18.24
C SER A 58 7.65 12.04 -17.46
N GLY A 59 6.67 11.22 -17.07
CA GLY A 59 5.57 11.59 -16.19
C GLY A 59 5.95 11.71 -14.71
N ALA A 60 7.07 11.12 -14.27
CA ALA A 60 7.52 11.19 -12.88
C ALA A 60 8.22 12.52 -12.63
N ARG A 61 7.55 13.43 -11.89
CA ARG A 61 8.02 14.81 -11.67
C ARG A 61 8.50 15.04 -10.25
N SER A 62 7.97 14.29 -9.30
CA SER A 62 8.27 14.39 -7.88
C SER A 62 8.80 13.07 -7.29
N ARG A 63 9.35 13.13 -6.07
CA ARG A 63 9.70 11.94 -5.30
C ARG A 63 8.49 11.07 -5.01
N PHE A 64 7.31 11.67 -4.85
CA PHE A 64 6.06 10.92 -4.72
C PHE A 64 5.76 10.14 -6.02
N ASP A 65 5.90 10.79 -7.18
CA ASP A 65 5.67 10.15 -8.48
C ASP A 65 6.66 9.00 -8.77
N ASP A 66 7.84 9.00 -8.16
CA ASP A 66 8.79 7.89 -8.32
C ASP A 66 8.24 6.58 -7.75
N TYR A 67 7.49 6.62 -6.65
CA TYR A 67 6.79 5.45 -6.10
C TYR A 67 5.67 5.00 -7.04
N VAL A 68 4.89 5.94 -7.56
CA VAL A 68 3.82 5.66 -8.52
C VAL A 68 4.38 5.02 -9.79
N ALA A 69 5.43 5.60 -10.38
CA ALA A 69 6.05 5.09 -11.60
C ALA A 69 6.66 3.70 -11.40
N THR A 70 7.30 3.48 -10.24
CA THR A 70 7.84 2.16 -9.89
C THR A 70 6.74 1.12 -9.76
N HIS A 71 5.62 1.45 -9.09
CA HIS A 71 4.48 0.56 -8.98
C HIS A 71 3.83 0.27 -10.34
N ILE A 72 3.61 1.28 -11.17
CA ILE A 72 3.11 1.11 -12.55
C ILE A 72 4.01 0.13 -13.31
N ASN A 73 5.32 0.33 -13.27
CA ASN A 73 6.29 -0.48 -14.01
C ASN A 73 6.38 -1.93 -13.51
N LEU A 74 6.08 -2.18 -12.22
CA LEU A 74 6.23 -3.49 -11.59
C LEU A 74 4.91 -4.21 -11.30
N THR A 75 3.76 -3.60 -11.62
CA THR A 75 2.43 -4.12 -11.26
C THR A 75 2.25 -5.59 -11.64
N GLU A 76 2.67 -5.99 -12.84
CA GLU A 76 2.53 -7.37 -13.32
C GLU A 76 3.51 -8.36 -12.66
N TYR A 77 4.56 -7.87 -12.00
CA TYR A 77 5.53 -8.71 -11.30
C TYR A 77 5.19 -8.89 -9.81
N VAL A 78 4.41 -7.98 -9.23
CA VAL A 78 4.22 -7.88 -7.77
C VAL A 78 2.78 -8.13 -7.32
N HIS A 79 1.85 -8.38 -8.25
CA HIS A 79 0.47 -8.78 -7.93
C HIS A 79 0.18 -10.17 -8.46
N PHE A 80 -0.50 -10.99 -7.68
CA PHE A 80 -0.77 -12.40 -7.97
C PHE A 80 0.51 -13.19 -8.24
N THR A 81 1.56 -12.86 -7.47
CA THR A 81 2.87 -13.49 -7.40
C THR A 81 3.26 -13.68 -5.94
N GLY A 82 4.25 -14.52 -5.67
CA GLY A 82 4.80 -14.67 -4.31
C GLY A 82 5.54 -13.42 -3.78
N LEU A 83 5.66 -12.36 -4.59
CA LEU A 83 6.30 -11.10 -4.20
C LEU A 83 5.33 -10.10 -3.58
N PHE A 84 4.01 -10.32 -3.65
CA PHE A 84 3.00 -9.33 -3.27
C PHE A 84 3.20 -8.75 -1.87
N GLU A 85 3.10 -9.57 -0.84
CA GLU A 85 3.26 -9.12 0.55
C GLU A 85 4.64 -8.48 0.84
N PRO A 86 5.79 -9.15 0.56
CA PRO A 86 7.09 -8.57 0.90
C PRO A 86 7.44 -7.32 0.08
N TRP A 87 7.00 -7.23 -1.18
CA TRP A 87 7.26 -6.06 -2.01
C TRP A 87 6.47 -4.84 -1.54
N HIS A 88 5.18 -4.99 -1.24
CA HIS A 88 4.35 -3.89 -0.75
C HIS A 88 4.80 -3.42 0.65
N ARG A 89 5.20 -4.34 1.53
CA ARG A 89 5.88 -4.00 2.79
C ARG A 89 7.07 -3.08 2.56
N MET A 90 7.95 -3.43 1.62
CA MET A 90 9.12 -2.59 1.31
C MET A 90 8.76 -1.26 0.64
N LEU A 91 7.74 -1.23 -0.21
CA LEU A 91 7.28 0.00 -0.83
C LEU A 91 6.81 1.00 0.25
N VAL A 92 6.00 0.54 1.20
CA VAL A 92 5.49 1.36 2.30
C VAL A 92 6.61 1.79 3.25
N ALA A 93 7.51 0.88 3.63
CA ALA A 93 8.65 1.21 4.49
C ALA A 93 9.62 2.21 3.84
N SER A 94 9.83 2.11 2.52
CA SER A 94 10.67 3.06 1.77
C SER A 94 9.99 4.42 1.68
N TYR A 95 8.68 4.45 1.41
CA TYR A 95 7.90 5.67 1.41
C TYR A 95 7.95 6.39 2.76
N GLU A 96 7.77 5.67 3.87
CA GLU A 96 7.92 6.21 5.21
C GLU A 96 9.33 6.78 5.44
N SER A 97 10.37 6.04 5.03
CA SER A 97 11.76 6.49 5.12
C SER A 97 11.99 7.82 4.40
N ASP A 98 11.42 8.01 3.20
CA ASP A 98 11.49 9.28 2.47
C ASP A 98 10.70 10.39 3.17
N LEU A 99 9.49 10.11 3.69
CA LEU A 99 8.74 11.09 4.49
C LEU A 99 9.58 11.61 5.68
N ARG A 100 10.29 10.71 6.36
CA ARG A 100 11.12 11.06 7.51
C ARG A 100 12.40 11.78 7.12
N SER A 101 13.15 11.23 6.17
CA SER A 101 14.51 11.68 5.83
C SER A 101 14.55 12.91 4.91
N ILE A 102 13.57 13.05 4.01
CA ILE A 102 13.48 14.16 3.06
C ILE A 102 12.55 15.25 3.60
N CYS A 103 11.42 14.84 4.19
CA CYS A 103 10.35 15.75 4.58
C CYS A 103 10.22 15.97 6.09
N ASN A 104 11.21 15.54 6.88
CA ASN A 104 11.30 15.74 8.33
C ASN A 104 10.08 15.22 9.12
N TYR A 105 9.34 14.26 8.58
CA TYR A 105 8.30 13.60 9.33
C TYR A 105 8.91 12.84 10.52
N THR A 106 8.34 12.99 11.71
CA THR A 106 8.85 12.33 12.92
C THR A 106 7.97 11.18 13.40
N GLY A 107 6.77 11.03 12.84
CA GLY A 107 5.87 9.93 13.15
C GLY A 107 6.18 8.68 12.32
N ALA A 108 5.36 7.64 12.52
CA ALA A 108 5.39 6.42 11.71
C ALA A 108 4.29 6.42 10.64
N GLN A 109 4.42 5.56 9.62
CA GLN A 109 3.36 5.37 8.63
C GLN A 109 2.12 4.79 9.32
N PRO A 110 0.98 5.50 9.33
CA PRO A 110 -0.24 4.97 9.94
C PRO A 110 -0.93 3.99 8.98
N TYR A 111 -1.78 3.13 9.53
CA TYR A 111 -2.61 2.20 8.77
C TYR A 111 -4.09 2.59 8.83
N TRP A 112 -4.87 2.15 7.84
CA TRP A 112 -6.32 2.31 7.83
C TRP A 112 -7.03 1.01 8.16
N ASP A 113 -7.60 0.92 9.37
CA ASP A 113 -8.46 -0.20 9.76
C ASP A 113 -9.86 -0.05 9.17
N TRP A 114 -10.08 -0.63 7.99
CA TRP A 114 -11.37 -0.55 7.29
C TRP A 114 -12.54 -1.09 8.12
N THR A 115 -12.29 -2.04 9.02
CA THR A 115 -13.35 -2.72 9.78
C THR A 115 -14.13 -1.78 10.69
N LEU A 116 -13.58 -0.59 10.97
CA LEU A 116 -14.23 0.43 11.80
C LEU A 116 -15.07 1.43 10.99
N ASP A 117 -14.94 1.40 9.66
CA ASP A 117 -15.62 2.34 8.76
C ASP A 117 -16.60 1.62 7.82
N SER A 118 -16.43 0.30 7.64
CA SER A 118 -17.15 -0.54 6.67
C SER A 118 -18.34 -1.30 7.26
N ASP A 119 -19.04 -0.74 8.25
CA ASP A 119 -20.29 -1.32 8.80
C ASP A 119 -21.54 -0.92 7.99
N SER A 120 -21.58 0.30 7.47
CA SER A 120 -22.68 0.85 6.69
C SER A 120 -22.21 1.96 5.76
N PRO A 121 -22.97 2.34 4.72
CA PRO A 121 -22.59 3.50 3.90
C PRO A 121 -22.44 4.78 4.72
N LYS A 122 -23.24 4.94 5.78
CA LYS A 122 -23.14 6.09 6.69
C LYS A 122 -21.81 6.12 7.43
N THR A 123 -21.32 5.00 7.95
CA THR A 123 -20.04 4.95 8.67
C THR A 123 -18.87 5.17 7.71
N TRP A 124 -18.99 4.66 6.47
CA TRP A 124 -17.99 4.89 5.43
C TRP A 124 -17.78 6.38 5.15
N PHE A 125 -18.85 7.11 4.83
CA PHE A 125 -18.77 8.57 4.59
C PHE A 125 -18.37 9.37 5.83
N ALA A 126 -18.60 8.84 7.03
CA ALA A 126 -18.20 9.45 8.29
C ALA A 126 -16.79 9.05 8.74
N SER A 127 -16.05 8.24 7.97
CA SER A 127 -14.70 7.82 8.33
C SER A 127 -13.80 9.05 8.55
N PRO A 128 -13.07 9.13 9.68
CA PRO A 128 -12.11 10.19 9.92
C PRO A 128 -11.00 10.27 8.87
N ILE A 129 -10.77 9.21 8.08
CA ILE A 129 -9.77 9.22 7.01
C ILE A 129 -10.18 10.09 5.83
N PHE A 130 -11.49 10.33 5.67
CA PHE A 130 -12.05 11.18 4.62
C PHE A 130 -12.37 12.61 5.10
N ASP A 131 -12.06 12.93 6.36
CA ASP A 131 -12.24 14.28 6.89
C ASP A 131 -11.50 15.32 6.02
N PRO A 132 -12.12 16.45 5.69
CA PRO A 132 -11.51 17.44 4.80
C PRO A 132 -10.40 18.25 5.47
N VAL A 133 -10.30 18.25 6.80
CA VAL A 133 -9.24 18.97 7.51
C VAL A 133 -8.15 18.00 7.91
N ASP A 134 -8.48 17.03 8.76
CA ASP A 134 -7.56 16.10 9.38
C ASP A 134 -7.41 14.78 8.60
N GLY A 135 -8.12 14.61 7.49
CA GLY A 135 -8.07 13.43 6.64
C GLY A 135 -7.57 13.73 5.22
N PHE A 136 -7.92 12.85 4.29
CA PHE A 136 -7.47 12.88 2.89
C PHE A 136 -8.53 13.47 1.97
N GLY A 137 -9.59 14.07 2.50
CA GLY A 137 -10.74 14.54 1.74
C GLY A 137 -11.69 13.42 1.32
N GLY A 138 -12.87 13.82 0.83
CA GLY A 138 -13.96 12.91 0.52
C GLY A 138 -13.98 12.40 -0.92
N ASN A 139 -15.19 12.19 -1.41
CA ASN A 139 -15.48 11.67 -2.74
C ASN A 139 -15.40 12.74 -3.84
N GLY A 140 -15.38 12.30 -5.10
CA GLY A 140 -15.67 13.16 -6.25
C GLY A 140 -17.16 13.24 -6.58
N PRO A 141 -17.58 14.20 -7.42
CA PRO A 141 -18.95 14.24 -7.93
C PRO A 141 -19.26 13.00 -8.78
N PHE A 142 -20.51 12.58 -8.79
CA PHE A 142 -20.96 11.43 -9.56
C PHE A 142 -20.74 11.61 -11.07
N ILE A 143 -20.14 10.61 -11.71
CA ILE A 143 -20.02 10.52 -13.16
C ILE A 143 -20.69 9.22 -13.62
N ASP A 144 -21.65 9.34 -14.55
CA ASP A 144 -22.26 8.20 -15.21
C ASP A 144 -21.26 7.54 -16.17
N SER A 145 -20.80 6.36 -15.80
CA SER A 145 -19.86 5.51 -16.54
C SER A 145 -20.53 4.30 -17.18
N SER A 146 -21.86 4.25 -17.26
CA SER A 146 -22.63 3.14 -17.84
C SER A 146 -22.30 2.82 -19.31
N LYS A 147 -21.68 3.77 -20.01
CA LYS A 147 -21.25 3.64 -21.41
C LYS A 147 -19.73 3.79 -21.59
N ILE A 148 -18.99 3.82 -20.49
CA ILE A 148 -17.53 3.91 -20.50
C ILE A 148 -16.99 2.48 -20.35
N ASP A 149 -16.05 2.12 -21.22
CA ASP A 149 -15.33 0.87 -21.10
C ASP A 149 -14.37 0.97 -19.91
N VAL A 150 -14.67 0.23 -18.84
CA VAL A 150 -13.90 0.21 -17.60
C VAL A 150 -13.48 -1.23 -17.27
N PRO A 151 -12.34 -1.44 -16.58
CA PRO A 151 -11.85 -2.79 -16.31
C PRO A 151 -12.81 -3.68 -15.50
N ALA A 152 -13.58 -3.07 -14.59
CA ALA A 152 -14.61 -3.77 -13.81
C ALA A 152 -15.69 -2.78 -13.40
N HIS A 153 -16.96 -3.18 -13.55
CA HIS A 153 -18.08 -2.39 -13.05
C HIS A 153 -18.33 -2.66 -11.57
N ILE A 154 -18.00 -1.70 -10.71
CA ILE A 154 -18.10 -1.86 -9.25
C ILE A 154 -19.49 -1.39 -8.79
N PRO A 155 -20.28 -2.23 -8.11
CA PRO A 155 -21.63 -1.87 -7.68
C PRO A 155 -21.62 -0.79 -6.60
N GLY A 156 -22.70 0.01 -6.57
CA GLY A 156 -22.92 1.00 -5.51
C GLY A 156 -22.00 2.22 -5.58
N LYS A 157 -21.44 2.54 -6.75
CA LYS A 157 -20.62 3.72 -6.97
C LYS A 157 -21.39 5.02 -6.72
N THR A 158 -20.71 6.03 -6.19
CA THR A 158 -21.32 7.31 -5.80
C THR A 158 -20.55 8.54 -6.27
N GLY A 159 -19.41 8.37 -6.95
CA GLY A 159 -18.54 9.45 -7.39
C GLY A 159 -18.04 9.26 -8.83
N GLY A 160 -16.76 9.56 -9.03
CA GLY A 160 -16.06 9.42 -10.31
C GLY A 160 -15.26 10.64 -10.71
N GLY A 161 -15.63 11.83 -10.22
CA GLY A 161 -14.94 13.08 -10.54
C GLY A 161 -13.80 13.44 -9.60
N CYS A 162 -13.31 14.67 -9.75
CA CYS A 162 -12.25 15.24 -8.91
C CYS A 162 -12.67 15.34 -7.43
N VAL A 163 -11.74 15.09 -6.51
CA VAL A 163 -11.92 15.38 -5.08
C VAL A 163 -12.20 16.87 -4.88
N LEU A 164 -13.28 17.19 -4.17
CA LEU A 164 -13.79 18.55 -4.02
C LEU A 164 -13.31 19.26 -2.75
N GLU A 165 -12.96 18.51 -1.71
CA GLU A 165 -12.60 19.04 -0.41
C GLU A 165 -11.33 18.39 0.15
N GLY A 166 -10.64 19.17 0.98
CA GLY A 166 -9.47 18.72 1.74
C GLY A 166 -8.12 18.99 1.09
N PRO A 167 -7.07 18.27 1.54
CA PRO A 167 -5.70 18.62 1.16
C PRO A 167 -5.32 18.22 -0.26
N PHE A 168 -6.09 17.35 -0.92
CA PHE A 168 -5.75 16.79 -2.24
C PHE A 168 -6.73 17.22 -3.35
N THR A 169 -7.33 18.40 -3.22
CA THR A 169 -8.11 19.05 -4.29
C THR A 169 -7.22 19.44 -5.48
N ALA A 170 -7.83 19.64 -6.65
CA ALA A 170 -7.12 19.88 -7.92
C ALA A 170 -6.14 21.07 -7.91
N ASP A 171 -6.37 22.07 -7.07
CA ASP A 171 -5.50 23.24 -6.86
C ASP A 171 -4.31 22.95 -5.95
N LYS A 172 -4.36 21.88 -5.15
CA LYS A 172 -3.34 21.51 -4.16
C LYS A 172 -2.57 20.24 -4.51
N TYR A 173 -3.09 19.42 -5.42
CA TYR A 173 -2.46 18.20 -5.90
C TYR A 173 -2.87 17.88 -7.32
N GLN A 174 -1.89 17.62 -8.17
CA GLN A 174 -2.09 17.12 -9.52
C GLN A 174 -1.47 15.74 -9.66
N VAL A 175 -2.28 14.80 -10.13
CA VAL A 175 -1.83 13.48 -10.53
C VAL A 175 -1.09 13.61 -11.86
N SER A 176 0.11 13.04 -11.96
CA SER A 176 0.98 13.19 -13.15
C SER A 176 1.10 11.93 -14.01
N LEU A 177 0.81 10.75 -13.45
CA LEU A 177 1.01 9.44 -14.07
C LEU A 177 -0.31 8.68 -14.24
N GLY A 178 -0.34 7.68 -15.11
CA GLY A 178 -1.54 6.93 -15.45
C GLY A 178 -2.54 7.72 -16.32
N PRO A 179 -3.81 7.28 -16.41
CA PRO A 179 -4.33 6.06 -15.82
C PRO A 179 -3.70 4.79 -16.44
N GLY A 180 -3.86 3.66 -15.76
CA GLY A 180 -3.31 2.38 -16.19
C GLY A 180 -1.78 2.36 -16.15
N ASN A 181 -1.17 1.68 -17.11
CA ASN A 181 0.29 1.50 -17.16
C ASN A 181 1.06 2.69 -17.77
N SER A 182 0.39 3.82 -18.01
CA SER A 182 1.01 5.00 -18.63
C SER A 182 1.99 5.69 -17.69
N THR A 183 3.24 5.83 -18.14
CA THR A 183 4.30 6.57 -17.42
C THR A 183 4.66 7.91 -18.07
N VAL A 184 3.90 8.34 -19.08
CA VAL A 184 4.05 9.65 -19.71
C VAL A 184 3.21 10.72 -18.98
N PRO A 185 3.56 12.02 -19.07
CA PRO A 185 2.85 13.06 -18.35
C PRO A 185 1.36 13.13 -18.70
N ASN A 186 0.52 13.07 -17.68
CA ASN A 186 -0.92 13.26 -17.78
C ASN A 186 -1.45 13.99 -16.54
N LEU A 187 -1.29 15.32 -16.54
CA LEU A 187 -1.71 16.17 -15.42
C LEU A 187 -3.23 16.22 -15.32
N ARG A 188 -3.75 15.79 -14.17
CA ARG A 188 -5.18 15.81 -13.84
C ARG A 188 -5.39 15.96 -12.34
N CYS A 189 -6.64 16.21 -11.94
CA CYS A 189 -7.02 16.14 -10.54
C CYS A 189 -7.00 14.69 -10.02
N LEU A 190 -6.86 14.50 -8.71
CA LEU A 190 -7.16 13.22 -8.06
C LEU A 190 -8.66 12.96 -8.18
N THR A 191 -9.05 11.81 -8.74
CA THR A 191 -10.44 11.36 -8.82
C THR A 191 -10.73 10.26 -7.81
N ARG A 192 -11.95 10.28 -7.24
CA ARG A 192 -12.45 9.24 -6.32
C ARG A 192 -13.88 8.87 -6.70
N ASP A 193 -14.19 7.59 -6.53
CA ASP A 193 -15.48 7.02 -6.89
C ASP A 193 -15.93 6.06 -5.79
N PHE A 194 -16.36 6.62 -4.66
CA PHE A 194 -16.66 5.79 -3.48
C PHE A 194 -17.74 4.75 -3.80
N CYS A 195 -17.43 3.50 -3.47
CA CYS A 195 -18.32 2.35 -3.55
C CYS A 195 -18.49 1.76 -2.14
N PRO A 196 -19.24 2.42 -1.24
CA PRO A 196 -19.37 1.98 0.15
C PRO A 196 -19.94 0.58 0.27
N GLU A 197 -20.95 0.22 -0.54
CA GLU A 197 -21.54 -1.12 -0.54
C GLU A 197 -20.50 -2.20 -0.87
N TRP A 198 -19.64 -1.94 -1.85
CA TRP A 198 -18.51 -2.80 -2.17
C TRP A 198 -17.57 -2.95 -0.96
N ALA A 199 -17.10 -1.83 -0.41
CA ALA A 199 -16.15 -1.84 0.68
C ALA A 199 -16.66 -2.64 1.90
N ILE A 200 -17.93 -2.42 2.28
CA ILE A 200 -18.60 -3.13 3.39
C ILE A 200 -18.54 -4.66 3.20
N THR A 201 -18.81 -5.14 1.99
CA THR A 201 -18.81 -6.58 1.72
C THR A 201 -17.41 -7.20 1.70
N LYS A 202 -16.36 -6.40 1.49
CA LYS A 202 -15.00 -6.90 1.26
C LYS A 202 -14.01 -6.60 2.38
N THR A 203 -14.29 -5.64 3.25
CA THR A 203 -13.33 -5.18 4.27
C THR A 203 -13.89 -5.24 5.70
N ASN A 204 -14.94 -6.02 5.93
CA ASN A 204 -15.45 -6.30 7.27
C ASN A 204 -14.59 -7.34 8.00
N LYS A 205 -14.85 -7.50 9.30
CA LYS A 205 -14.08 -8.37 10.19
C LYS A 205 -14.02 -9.83 9.71
N ASP A 206 -15.14 -10.40 9.29
CA ASP A 206 -15.20 -11.81 8.90
C ASP A 206 -14.31 -12.08 7.67
N ILE A 207 -14.27 -11.12 6.73
CA ILE A 207 -13.44 -11.23 5.53
C ILE A 207 -11.94 -11.10 5.86
N ILE A 208 -11.54 -10.23 6.77
CA ILE A 208 -10.11 -10.03 7.10
C ILE A 208 -9.54 -11.10 8.04
N GLU A 209 -10.39 -11.78 8.81
CA GLU A 209 -9.96 -12.87 9.71
C GLU A 209 -9.77 -14.18 8.94
N GLU A 210 -10.48 -14.40 7.84
CA GLU A 210 -10.41 -15.67 7.09
C GLU A 210 -8.98 -16.04 6.61
N PRO A 211 -8.14 -15.11 6.10
CA PRO A 211 -6.76 -15.46 5.76
C PRO A 211 -5.88 -15.77 6.97
N GLN A 212 -6.24 -15.35 8.19
CA GLN A 212 -5.42 -15.61 9.39
C GLN A 212 -5.32 -17.10 9.72
N ASP A 213 -6.31 -17.89 9.29
CA ASP A 213 -6.34 -19.35 9.43
C ASP A 213 -5.50 -20.09 8.38
N ALA A 214 -4.88 -19.38 7.42
CA ALA A 214 -4.00 -19.98 6.44
C ALA A 214 -2.81 -20.68 7.12
N THR A 215 -2.47 -21.86 6.62
CA THR A 215 -1.38 -22.69 7.16
C THR A 215 -0.04 -22.38 6.52
N THR A 216 -0.05 -21.80 5.33
CA THR A 216 1.14 -21.43 4.55
C THR A 216 1.04 -20.00 4.03
N PHE A 217 2.18 -19.39 3.71
CA PHE A 217 2.24 -18.07 3.09
C PHE A 217 1.47 -18.01 1.78
N ALA A 218 1.65 -18.99 0.89
CA ALA A 218 0.98 -19.00 -0.42
C ALA A 218 -0.55 -19.07 -0.28
N GLU A 219 -1.05 -19.77 0.75
CA GLU A 219 -2.47 -19.79 1.06
C GLU A 219 -2.95 -18.45 1.63
N PHE A 220 -2.18 -17.85 2.54
CA PHE A 220 -2.46 -16.52 3.08
C PHE A 220 -2.58 -15.49 1.96
N ASP A 221 -1.51 -15.35 1.17
CA ASP A 221 -1.38 -14.41 0.05
C ASP A 221 -2.51 -14.56 -0.98
N LYS A 222 -2.85 -15.80 -1.34
CA LYS A 222 -3.98 -16.08 -2.24
C LYS A 222 -5.31 -15.59 -1.66
N ARG A 223 -5.55 -15.79 -0.36
CA ARG A 223 -6.80 -15.36 0.29
C ARG A 223 -6.85 -13.85 0.52
N VAL A 224 -5.70 -13.16 0.61
CA VAL A 224 -5.61 -11.70 0.66
C VAL A 224 -6.02 -11.06 -0.68
N GLN A 225 -5.46 -11.57 -1.78
CA GLN A 225 -5.65 -11.00 -3.11
C GLN A 225 -6.98 -11.43 -3.75
N GLY A 226 -7.39 -12.69 -3.54
CA GLY A 226 -8.62 -13.23 -4.09
C GLY A 226 -8.50 -13.62 -5.57
N ASP A 227 -9.56 -13.37 -6.34
CA ASP A 227 -9.60 -13.58 -7.79
C ASP A 227 -9.91 -12.28 -8.58
N LEU A 228 -10.09 -12.42 -9.90
CA LEU A 228 -10.46 -11.32 -10.80
C LEU A 228 -11.99 -11.17 -11.00
N THR A 229 -12.81 -12.04 -10.44
CA THR A 229 -14.28 -11.91 -10.45
C THR A 229 -14.74 -11.05 -9.27
N LEU A 230 -15.82 -10.29 -9.45
CA LEU A 230 -16.36 -9.46 -8.36
C LEU A 230 -16.65 -10.26 -7.09
N SER A 231 -17.11 -11.51 -7.24
CA SER A 231 -17.38 -12.42 -6.12
C SER A 231 -16.12 -12.87 -5.38
N GLY A 232 -15.06 -13.22 -6.10
CA GLY A 232 -13.85 -13.80 -5.50
C GLY A 232 -12.79 -12.78 -5.10
N MET A 233 -12.91 -11.52 -5.51
CA MET A 233 -12.12 -10.41 -4.96
C MET A 233 -12.26 -10.31 -3.43
N ARG A 234 -11.15 -9.99 -2.76
CA ARG A 234 -11.01 -9.96 -1.29
C ARG A 234 -10.63 -8.57 -0.77
N TYR A 235 -10.14 -8.45 0.47
CA TYR A 235 -10.01 -7.16 1.15
C TYR A 235 -8.96 -6.23 0.54
N HIS A 236 -7.96 -6.75 -0.18
CA HIS A 236 -7.04 -5.92 -0.97
C HIS A 236 -7.82 -5.11 -2.03
N SER A 237 -8.52 -5.80 -2.93
CA SER A 237 -9.42 -5.16 -3.90
C SER A 237 -10.58 -4.40 -3.24
N GLY A 238 -11.01 -4.84 -2.06
CA GLY A 238 -12.03 -4.20 -1.23
C GLY A 238 -11.70 -2.75 -0.90
N GLY A 239 -10.51 -2.51 -0.35
CA GLY A 239 -10.04 -1.16 -0.01
C GLY A 239 -9.78 -0.29 -1.25
N HIS A 240 -9.17 -0.86 -2.29
CA HIS A 240 -8.93 -0.17 -3.57
C HIS A 240 -10.22 0.32 -4.23
N PHE A 241 -11.10 -0.60 -4.60
CA PHE A 241 -12.36 -0.25 -5.26
C PHE A 241 -13.37 0.41 -4.34
N GLY A 242 -13.25 0.26 -3.02
CA GLY A 242 -14.07 1.01 -2.06
C GLY A 242 -13.89 2.52 -2.19
N VAL A 243 -12.65 2.98 -2.37
CA VAL A 243 -12.30 4.40 -2.54
C VAL A 243 -12.33 4.82 -4.01
N GLY A 244 -11.80 3.97 -4.89
CA GLY A 244 -11.57 4.32 -6.28
C GLY A 244 -12.65 3.89 -7.24
N GLY A 245 -13.55 2.97 -6.87
CA GLY A 245 -14.57 2.45 -7.78
C GLY A 245 -13.99 2.10 -9.15
N GLU A 246 -14.73 2.42 -10.21
CA GLU A 246 -14.30 2.13 -11.58
C GLU A 246 -13.62 3.32 -12.28
N MET A 247 -13.69 4.54 -11.70
CA MET A 247 -13.21 5.79 -12.32
C MET A 247 -12.15 6.56 -11.50
N GLY A 248 -11.94 6.18 -10.24
CA GLY A 248 -11.01 6.81 -9.30
C GLY A 248 -9.62 6.18 -9.30
N GLU A 249 -8.63 6.91 -8.79
CA GLU A 249 -7.23 6.48 -8.83
C GLU A 249 -6.99 5.18 -8.06
N MET A 250 -7.52 5.04 -6.83
CA MET A 250 -7.41 3.80 -6.03
C MET A 250 -7.97 2.56 -6.74
N GLY A 251 -8.89 2.72 -7.69
CA GLY A 251 -9.49 1.62 -8.44
C GLY A 251 -8.62 1.16 -9.61
N ASN A 252 -7.56 1.89 -9.93
CA ASN A 252 -6.66 1.55 -11.03
C ASN A 252 -5.50 0.66 -10.52
N PRO A 253 -5.40 -0.61 -10.94
CA PRO A 253 -4.42 -1.55 -10.36
C PRO A 253 -2.96 -1.17 -10.63
N PHE A 254 -2.68 -0.33 -11.63
CA PHE A 254 -1.33 0.13 -11.93
C PHE A 254 -0.99 1.43 -11.21
N SER A 255 -1.94 2.37 -11.19
CA SER A 255 -1.70 3.77 -10.81
C SER A 255 -2.39 4.17 -9.50
N SER A 256 -2.94 3.22 -8.73
CA SER A 256 -3.53 3.46 -7.41
C SER A 256 -2.65 4.21 -6.41
N PRO A 257 -1.30 4.12 -6.42
CA PRO A 257 -0.47 4.95 -5.53
C PRO A 257 -0.57 6.45 -5.78
N ASN A 258 -1.19 6.89 -6.89
CA ASN A 258 -1.51 8.31 -7.10
C ASN A 258 -2.40 8.87 -5.98
N ASP A 259 -3.24 8.05 -5.34
CA ASP A 259 -3.99 8.46 -4.15
C ASP A 259 -3.14 8.18 -2.90
N PRO A 260 -2.80 9.20 -2.07
CA PRO A 260 -2.01 8.99 -0.85
C PRO A 260 -2.65 8.03 0.17
N LEU A 261 -3.95 7.73 0.04
CA LEU A 261 -4.61 6.67 0.84
C LEU A 261 -4.07 5.26 0.57
N PHE A 262 -3.44 5.04 -0.60
CA PHE A 262 -2.79 3.77 -0.95
C PHE A 262 -1.86 3.28 0.15
N TYR A 263 -1.05 4.17 0.73
CA TYR A 263 -0.06 3.81 1.74
C TYR A 263 -0.69 3.41 3.07
N PHE A 264 -1.85 3.98 3.44
CA PHE A 264 -2.60 3.56 4.63
C PHE A 264 -3.31 2.23 4.41
N HIS A 265 -3.83 2.02 3.21
CA HIS A 265 -4.43 0.74 2.81
C HIS A 265 -3.37 -0.36 2.89
N HIS A 266 -2.22 -0.19 2.23
CA HIS A 266 -1.16 -1.20 2.23
C HIS A 266 -0.44 -1.36 3.59
N ALA A 267 -0.38 -0.32 4.43
CA ALA A 267 0.05 -0.49 5.82
C ALA A 267 -0.91 -1.39 6.63
N ASN A 268 -2.22 -1.41 6.31
CA ASN A 268 -3.15 -2.34 6.96
C ASN A 268 -3.08 -3.76 6.36
N ILE A 269 -2.78 -3.90 5.06
CA ILE A 269 -2.44 -5.21 4.46
C ILE A 269 -1.22 -5.79 5.19
N ASP A 270 -0.14 -5.00 5.31
CA ASP A 270 1.07 -5.39 6.01
C ASP A 270 0.82 -5.74 7.48
N ARG A 271 -0.02 -4.97 8.18
CA ARG A 271 -0.46 -5.29 9.55
C ARG A 271 -1.12 -6.66 9.64
N LEU A 272 -1.99 -7.02 8.69
CA LEU A 272 -2.69 -8.30 8.69
C LEU A 272 -1.75 -9.46 8.35
N TRP A 273 -0.78 -9.25 7.47
CA TRP A 273 0.28 -10.23 7.23
C TRP A 273 1.18 -10.40 8.46
N ASN A 274 1.60 -9.30 9.09
CA ASN A 274 2.36 -9.34 10.33
C ASN A 274 1.59 -10.07 11.45
N LYS A 275 0.28 -9.83 11.58
CA LYS A 275 -0.59 -10.58 12.50
C LYS A 275 -0.49 -12.08 12.23
N TRP A 276 -0.65 -12.51 10.98
CA TRP A 276 -0.52 -13.90 10.59
C TRP A 276 0.87 -14.45 10.96
N GLN A 277 1.94 -13.74 10.64
CA GLN A 277 3.31 -14.17 11.00
C GLN A 277 3.50 -14.35 12.51
N LEU A 278 2.94 -13.47 13.33
CA LEU A 278 3.08 -13.50 14.79
C LEU A 278 2.37 -14.67 15.50
N HIS A 279 1.52 -15.43 14.81
CA HIS A 279 0.98 -16.68 15.36
C HIS A 279 2.08 -17.74 15.58
N ASP A 280 3.10 -17.75 14.71
CA ASP A 280 4.29 -18.60 14.81
C ASP A 280 5.45 -17.93 14.05
N LEU A 281 6.07 -16.92 14.67
CA LEU A 281 7.05 -16.07 13.99
C LEU A 281 8.28 -16.86 13.52
N GLU A 282 8.70 -17.89 14.25
CA GLU A 282 9.87 -18.69 13.88
C GLU A 282 9.63 -19.42 12.55
N ALA A 283 8.49 -20.10 12.41
CA ALA A 283 8.14 -20.78 11.17
C ALA A 283 7.73 -19.81 10.06
N ARG A 284 6.84 -18.86 10.36
CA ARG A 284 6.20 -17.98 9.36
C ARG A 284 7.09 -16.83 8.86
N ALA A 285 8.18 -16.52 9.54
CA ALA A 285 9.22 -15.65 8.98
C ALA A 285 10.12 -16.37 7.95
N GLN A 286 10.09 -17.71 7.91
CA GLN A 286 10.79 -18.52 6.92
C GLN A 286 9.87 -19.02 5.80
N ASP A 287 8.56 -18.83 5.93
CA ASP A 287 7.57 -19.30 4.97
C ASP A 287 7.29 -18.21 3.92
N VAL A 288 7.78 -18.45 2.71
CA VAL A 288 7.42 -17.69 1.51
C VAL A 288 7.34 -18.62 0.32
N ALA A 289 6.31 -18.44 -0.50
CA ALA A 289 6.09 -19.22 -1.70
C ALA A 289 5.12 -18.48 -2.63
N GLY A 290 5.00 -18.95 -3.87
CA GLY A 290 4.10 -18.38 -4.87
C GLY A 290 4.83 -18.10 -6.17
N PRO A 291 4.10 -17.99 -7.29
CA PRO A 291 4.71 -17.94 -8.61
C PRO A 291 5.53 -16.67 -8.80
N ILE A 292 6.63 -16.76 -9.54
CA ILE A 292 7.40 -15.58 -9.99
C ILE A 292 6.68 -14.84 -11.13
N VAL A 293 5.88 -15.57 -11.91
CA VAL A 293 5.12 -15.03 -13.05
C VAL A 293 3.69 -14.73 -12.61
N GLN A 294 3.16 -13.56 -12.98
CA GLN A 294 1.78 -13.19 -12.72
C GLN A 294 0.81 -14.31 -13.08
N PHE A 295 -0.15 -14.56 -12.20
CA PHE A 295 -1.22 -15.54 -12.42
C PHE A 295 -0.75 -16.99 -12.61
N GLY A 296 0.52 -17.31 -12.36
CA GLY A 296 0.97 -18.69 -12.26
C GLY A 296 0.20 -19.46 -11.17
N PRO A 297 0.31 -20.80 -11.12
CA PRO A 297 -0.31 -21.58 -10.07
C PRO A 297 0.08 -21.05 -8.68
N PRO A 298 -0.88 -20.86 -7.75
CA PRO A 298 -2.26 -21.36 -7.76
C PRO A 298 -3.34 -20.37 -8.24
N PHE A 299 -3.00 -19.26 -8.89
CA PHE A 299 -3.96 -18.23 -9.31
C PHE A 299 -4.71 -18.60 -10.61
N ASN A 300 -3.99 -18.87 -11.71
CA ASN A 300 -4.52 -19.42 -12.97
C ASN A 300 -5.68 -18.63 -13.62
N PHE A 301 -5.65 -17.30 -13.61
CA PHE A 301 -6.79 -16.48 -14.08
C PHE A 301 -6.82 -16.18 -15.59
N GLN A 302 -5.78 -16.50 -16.35
CA GLN A 302 -5.71 -16.21 -17.78
C GLN A 302 -5.34 -17.45 -18.59
N ASP A 303 -5.98 -17.70 -19.74
CA ASP A 303 -5.78 -18.92 -20.53
C ASP A 303 -4.32 -19.14 -21.01
N ASN A 304 -3.50 -18.08 -21.08
CA ASN A 304 -2.10 -18.12 -21.53
C ASN A 304 -1.07 -18.17 -20.39
N HIS A 305 -1.48 -18.46 -19.15
CA HIS A 305 -0.53 -18.64 -18.04
C HIS A 305 0.34 -19.90 -18.25
N PRO A 306 1.60 -19.89 -17.79
CA PRO A 306 2.42 -21.09 -17.86
C PRO A 306 1.85 -22.17 -16.92
N SER A 307 1.81 -23.42 -17.39
CA SER A 307 1.29 -24.57 -16.61
C SER A 307 2.07 -24.85 -15.32
N THR A 308 3.27 -24.29 -15.19
CA THR A 308 4.09 -24.26 -13.99
C THR A 308 4.76 -22.90 -13.87
N SER A 309 5.05 -22.43 -12.66
CA SER A 309 5.89 -21.27 -12.42
C SER A 309 6.86 -21.61 -11.30
N PRO A 310 8.16 -21.27 -11.41
CA PRO A 310 9.05 -21.35 -10.26
C PRO A 310 8.46 -20.55 -9.10
N SER A 311 8.58 -21.09 -7.90
CA SER A 311 8.20 -20.36 -6.69
C SER A 311 9.32 -19.42 -6.29
N VAL A 312 8.95 -18.26 -5.73
CA VAL A 312 9.90 -17.47 -4.93
C VAL A 312 10.35 -18.27 -3.70
N ASP A 313 11.50 -17.87 -3.17
CA ASP A 313 12.08 -18.31 -1.90
C ASP A 313 12.66 -17.09 -1.14
N LEU A 314 13.21 -17.31 0.05
CA LEU A 314 13.76 -16.23 0.88
C LEU A 314 14.93 -15.46 0.22
N ASP A 315 15.66 -16.09 -0.70
CA ASP A 315 16.83 -15.47 -1.35
C ASP A 315 16.45 -14.80 -2.69
N SER A 316 15.19 -14.94 -3.11
CA SER A 316 14.63 -14.26 -4.27
C SER A 316 14.71 -12.73 -4.10
N PRO A 317 15.11 -11.98 -5.14
CA PRO A 317 15.29 -10.54 -5.05
C PRO A 317 13.94 -9.81 -5.08
N LEU A 318 13.83 -8.73 -4.30
CA LEU A 318 12.72 -7.79 -4.37
C LEU A 318 13.03 -6.70 -5.40
N PRO A 319 12.24 -6.60 -6.49
CA PRO A 319 12.48 -5.61 -7.52
C PRO A 319 12.14 -4.21 -7.02
N VAL A 320 13.13 -3.38 -6.68
CA VAL A 320 12.91 -1.96 -6.31
C VAL A 320 13.53 -0.99 -7.31
N GLY A 321 14.35 -1.48 -8.24
CA GLY A 321 15.00 -0.66 -9.26
C GLY A 321 15.78 0.49 -8.64
N ASP A 322 15.71 1.67 -9.27
CA ASP A 322 16.37 2.88 -8.78
C ASP A 322 15.50 3.66 -7.76
N LEU A 323 14.34 3.14 -7.33
CA LEU A 323 13.48 3.81 -6.34
C LEU A 323 14.24 4.13 -5.05
N ILE A 324 15.04 3.17 -4.63
CA ILE A 324 15.94 3.27 -3.48
C ILE A 324 17.36 3.47 -4.01
N PRO A 325 17.97 4.66 -3.83
CA PRO A 325 19.33 4.93 -4.28
C PRO A 325 20.33 3.89 -3.76
N GLY A 326 21.06 3.26 -4.69
CA GLY A 326 22.12 2.29 -4.35
C GLY A 326 21.66 0.83 -4.16
N VAL A 327 20.38 0.51 -4.38
CA VAL A 327 19.78 -0.78 -3.95
C VAL A 327 19.16 -1.60 -5.10
N LYS A 328 19.49 -1.28 -6.35
CA LYS A 328 18.92 -1.82 -7.62
C LYS A 328 18.16 -3.16 -7.59
N LEU A 329 18.71 -4.22 -7.01
CA LEU A 329 18.05 -5.51 -6.72
C LEU A 329 18.68 -6.21 -5.49
N SER A 330 19.28 -5.44 -4.57
CA SER A 330 20.11 -6.01 -3.50
C SER A 330 19.34 -6.42 -2.25
N ILE A 331 18.01 -6.26 -2.25
CA ILE A 331 17.16 -6.68 -1.13
C ILE A 331 16.60 -8.06 -1.49
N SER A 332 16.86 -9.07 -0.66
CA SER A 332 16.14 -10.34 -0.75
C SER A 332 14.88 -10.33 0.10
N ILE A 333 13.93 -11.22 -0.22
CA ILE A 333 12.72 -11.41 0.58
C ILE A 333 13.07 -11.63 2.07
N ARG A 334 14.12 -12.39 2.37
CA ARG A 334 14.60 -12.67 3.73
C ARG A 334 14.76 -11.41 4.59
N GLU A 335 15.21 -10.31 4.01
CA GLU A 335 15.51 -9.08 4.74
C GLU A 335 14.27 -8.33 5.23
N VAL A 336 13.07 -8.76 4.81
CA VAL A 336 11.80 -8.03 5.00
C VAL A 336 10.70 -8.92 5.59
N MET A 337 10.98 -10.21 5.81
CA MET A 337 10.02 -11.14 6.38
C MET A 337 9.67 -10.82 7.83
N ASP A 338 10.58 -10.24 8.61
CA ASP A 338 10.33 -9.86 10.01
C ASP A 338 10.43 -8.34 10.14
N THR A 339 9.33 -7.71 10.56
CA THR A 339 9.24 -6.24 10.71
C THR A 339 10.19 -5.69 11.79
N ARG A 340 10.81 -6.56 12.59
CA ARG A 340 11.70 -6.21 13.71
C ARG A 340 13.15 -6.58 13.43
N ARG A 341 13.50 -6.99 12.20
CA ARG A 341 14.85 -7.43 11.85
C ARG A 341 15.23 -6.98 10.43
N GLY A 342 16.49 -7.22 10.10
CA GLY A 342 17.03 -6.94 8.78
C GLY A 342 16.92 -5.45 8.47
N ARG A 343 16.25 -5.12 7.38
CA ARG A 343 16.06 -3.74 6.94
C ARG A 343 14.92 -3.04 7.64
N LEU A 344 14.16 -3.69 8.51
CA LEU A 344 12.95 -3.13 9.11
C LEU A 344 13.11 -3.01 10.64
N CYS A 345 12.39 -2.05 11.22
CA CYS A 345 12.26 -1.95 12.67
C CYS A 345 10.97 -1.20 13.05
N TYR A 346 9.84 -1.89 12.96
CA TYR A 346 8.53 -1.41 13.41
C TYR A 346 7.63 -2.53 13.95
N VAL A 347 6.63 -2.14 14.75
CA VAL A 347 5.58 -3.01 15.30
C VAL A 347 4.21 -2.34 15.15
N TYR A 348 3.15 -3.15 15.11
CA TYR A 348 1.77 -2.66 15.12
C TYR A 348 1.15 -2.78 16.53
N ASN A 349 0.79 -1.65 17.13
CA ASN A 349 0.36 -1.56 18.54
C ASN A 349 -0.83 -2.48 18.90
N SER A 350 -1.75 -2.72 17.96
CA SER A 350 -2.97 -3.52 18.23
C SER A 350 -2.73 -5.03 18.40
N LEU A 351 -1.54 -5.54 18.05
CA LEU A 351 -1.26 -6.98 17.99
C LEU A 351 -0.47 -7.48 19.21
N ASP A 352 0.37 -6.63 19.80
CA ASP A 352 1.31 -7.04 20.84
C ASP A 352 0.62 -7.30 22.20
N SER A 353 -0.55 -6.69 22.46
CA SER A 353 -1.32 -6.94 23.68
C SER A 353 -1.94 -8.34 23.76
N ASN A 354 -2.29 -8.93 22.61
CA ASN A 354 -2.89 -10.27 22.54
C ASN A 354 -1.82 -11.37 22.42
N VAL A 355 -0.71 -11.10 21.71
CA VAL A 355 0.41 -12.06 21.60
C VAL A 355 1.13 -12.23 22.95
N ARG A 356 1.33 -11.16 23.72
CA ARG A 356 1.89 -11.27 25.09
C ARG A 356 1.01 -12.11 26.03
N ARG A 357 -0.32 -12.07 25.88
CA ARG A 357 -1.25 -12.90 26.67
C ARG A 357 -1.25 -14.36 26.24
N SER A 358 -1.16 -14.63 24.94
CA SER A 358 -1.06 -15.97 24.37
C SER A 358 0.23 -16.69 24.79
N ALA A 359 1.37 -16.01 24.73
CA ALA A 359 2.66 -16.55 25.15
C ALA A 359 2.72 -16.81 26.67
N ALA A 360 2.14 -15.93 27.49
CA ALA A 360 2.05 -16.13 28.94
C ALA A 360 1.15 -17.32 29.31
N ASN A 361 0.09 -17.59 28.55
CA ASN A 361 -0.81 -18.72 28.79
C ASN A 361 -0.28 -20.07 28.26
N LYS A 362 0.74 -20.08 27.41
CA LYS A 362 1.46 -21.31 26.99
C LYS A 362 2.65 -21.64 27.90
N ALA A 363 3.06 -20.71 28.76
CA ALA A 363 4.17 -20.86 29.71
C ALA A 363 3.72 -21.11 31.16
N ALA A 364 2.40 -21.21 31.39
CA ALA A 364 1.76 -21.61 32.64
C ALA A 364 1.03 -22.94 32.42
#